data_AF-A0A9P9P4P1-F1
#
_entry.id   AF-A0A9P9P4P1-F1
#
_cell.length_a   1.000
_cell.length_b   1.000
_cell.length_c   1.000
_cell.angle_alpha   90.00
_cell.angle_beta   90.00
_cell.angle_gamma   90.00
#
_symmetry.space_group_name_H-M   'P 1'
#
loop_
_entity.id
_entity.type
_entity.pdbx_description
1 polymer ?
#
loop_
_entity_poly.entity_id
_entity_poly.type
_entity_poly.pdbx_seq_one_letter_code
_entity_poly.pdbx_strand_id
1 'polypeptide(L)'
;MPIPRLPRRTLRRLCLYPLLVAPLAILVFATFFLALPMRRAHYLELDYQRKLIHPSKNRHQLSTYVQPLVEDAEQLFLWTDPSSKFRTYDASLGLNHDATAQEFAARTETWIYLASTASDSAPQPFAYTHKWKNPYCIDPGFVCDAYLDAFRRIAKRWPKAKRSGPNGMTSRTQLRWVDCDVSPMLCSPFFGLAGSNLLVHMTVGADCDFSMIPTGSCPVTWRWVGLPVMKAPWTRQIRIKLDRGGSTVVPAFPSAEEQMWTIMAYDGALDALKYGYGDEQSTELERNSMCTVTPQCNAPPVTHGGPAPFSMWGMFRSFVDNPWQLPEWPYEIEVKCYIERYADVLLRWWDDAADLVEPRSCVGVAEATRNKRREDETFWGEQDEKFREKYDKMMNETYARIKKWAAQKDQGVVNDIAEGVSEGEVEGKDSML
;
A
#
# COMPACT_ATOMS: atom_id res chain seq x y z
N MET A 1 -42.69 -2.69 39.44
CA MET A 1 -42.39 -1.26 39.73
C MET A 1 -42.60 -0.46 38.45
N PRO A 2 -43.45 0.58 38.43
CA PRO A 2 -43.66 1.40 37.23
C PRO A 2 -42.45 2.30 36.97
N ILE A 3 -41.93 2.29 35.74
CA ILE A 3 -40.84 3.16 35.28
C ILE A 3 -41.34 4.61 35.29
N PRO A 4 -40.65 5.55 35.95
CA PRO A 4 -41.09 6.95 35.99
C PRO A 4 -41.07 7.54 34.58
N ARG A 5 -42.22 8.04 34.12
CA ARG A 5 -42.34 8.73 32.82
C ARG A 5 -41.69 10.11 32.92
N LEU A 6 -40.55 10.29 32.24
CA LEU A 6 -39.91 11.60 32.09
C LEU A 6 -40.86 12.59 31.39
N PRO A 7 -40.90 13.87 31.80
CA PRO A 7 -41.77 14.86 31.18
C PRO A 7 -41.43 15.04 29.69
N ARG A 8 -42.45 15.06 28.81
CA ARG A 8 -42.27 15.13 27.34
C ARG A 8 -41.34 16.27 26.86
N ARG A 9 -41.24 17.38 27.61
CA ARG A 9 -40.35 18.51 27.31
C ARG A 9 -38.86 18.18 27.55
N THR A 10 -38.52 17.41 28.58
CA THR A 10 -37.13 16.99 28.81
C THR A 10 -36.69 15.95 27.80
N LEU A 11 -37.60 15.03 27.41
CA LEU A 11 -37.33 14.04 26.36
C LEU A 11 -37.00 14.71 25.00
N ARG A 12 -37.79 15.72 24.58
CA ARG A 12 -37.52 16.47 23.33
C ARG A 12 -36.19 17.20 23.34
N ARG A 13 -35.80 17.81 24.47
CA ARG A 13 -34.50 18.50 24.61
C ARG A 13 -33.34 17.51 24.58
N LEU A 14 -33.51 16.35 25.24
CA LEU A 14 -32.52 15.27 25.22
C LEU A 14 -32.37 14.65 23.83
N CYS A 15 -33.41 14.64 22.98
CA CYS A 15 -33.29 14.19 21.59
C CYS A 15 -32.70 15.25 20.65
N LEU A 16 -32.91 16.54 20.91
CA LEU A 16 -32.35 17.63 20.09
C LEU A 16 -30.85 17.85 20.33
N TYR A 17 -30.36 17.62 21.55
CA TYR A 17 -28.95 17.78 21.90
C TYR A 17 -28.00 16.88 21.07
N PRO A 18 -28.21 15.56 20.94
CA PRO A 18 -27.36 14.72 20.10
C PRO A 18 -27.49 15.07 18.62
N LEU A 19 -28.64 15.56 18.13
CA LEU A 19 -28.80 16.01 16.75
C LEU A 19 -27.95 17.26 16.41
N LEU A 20 -27.61 18.08 17.40
CA LEU A 20 -26.74 19.25 17.21
C LEU A 20 -25.28 18.95 17.57
N VAL A 21 -25.05 18.17 18.62
CA VAL A 21 -23.69 17.87 19.11
C VAL A 21 -23.02 16.81 18.27
N ALA A 22 -23.74 15.79 17.78
CA ALA A 22 -23.14 14.77 16.92
C ALA A 22 -22.55 15.34 15.62
N PRO A 23 -23.27 16.16 14.81
CA PRO A 23 -22.67 16.71 13.60
C PRO A 23 -21.51 17.65 13.91
N LEU A 24 -21.57 18.41 15.01
CA LEU A 24 -20.44 19.25 15.44
C LEU A 24 -19.23 18.40 15.83
N ALA A 25 -19.43 17.33 16.60
CA ALA A 25 -18.37 16.40 16.99
C ALA A 25 -17.76 15.69 15.76
N ILE A 26 -18.59 15.28 14.80
CA ILE A 26 -18.15 14.70 13.53
C ILE A 26 -17.33 15.72 12.73
N LEU A 27 -17.79 16.98 12.65
CA LEU A 27 -17.09 18.03 11.92
C LEU A 27 -15.75 18.37 12.58
N VAL A 28 -15.70 18.45 13.91
CA VAL A 28 -14.45 18.61 14.68
C VAL A 28 -13.53 17.43 14.42
N PHE A 29 -14.04 16.19 14.51
CA PHE A 29 -13.26 15.00 14.25
C PHE A 29 -12.69 14.99 12.82
N ALA A 30 -13.53 15.17 11.82
CA ALA A 30 -13.14 15.19 10.41
C ALA A 30 -12.12 16.30 10.12
N THR A 31 -12.26 17.47 10.73
CA THR A 31 -11.34 18.59 10.51
C THR A 31 -10.00 18.34 11.19
N PHE A 32 -9.99 18.05 12.50
CA PHE A 32 -8.76 18.04 13.30
C PHE A 32 -8.03 16.70 13.31
N PHE A 33 -8.73 15.58 13.08
CA PHE A 33 -8.13 14.24 13.10
C PHE A 33 -7.93 13.63 11.70
N LEU A 34 -8.63 14.15 10.68
CA LEU A 34 -8.48 13.67 9.30
C LEU A 34 -7.87 14.74 8.39
N ALA A 35 -8.59 15.84 8.14
CA ALA A 35 -8.21 16.83 7.13
C ALA A 35 -6.90 17.55 7.44
N LEU A 36 -6.74 18.12 8.65
CA LEU A 36 -5.53 18.86 9.02
C LEU A 36 -4.28 17.96 9.05
N PRO A 37 -4.28 16.76 9.68
CA PRO A 37 -3.14 15.86 9.61
C PRO A 37 -2.76 15.44 8.20
N MET A 38 -3.73 15.14 7.33
CA MET A 38 -3.47 14.83 5.92
C MET A 38 -2.84 16.01 5.18
N ARG A 39 -3.40 17.23 5.32
CA ARG A 39 -2.85 18.42 4.66
C ARG A 39 -1.44 18.73 5.17
N ARG A 40 -1.21 18.58 6.47
CA ARG A 40 0.13 18.76 7.07
C ARG A 40 1.13 17.75 6.49
N ALA A 41 0.75 16.48 6.39
CA ALA A 41 1.57 15.44 5.78
C ALA A 41 1.85 15.73 4.30
N HIS A 42 0.85 16.19 3.55
CA HIS A 42 0.98 16.58 2.14
C HIS A 42 2.03 17.67 1.96
N TYR A 43 1.94 18.78 2.70
CA TYR A 43 2.92 19.86 2.57
C TYR A 43 4.32 19.47 3.07
N LEU A 44 4.40 18.65 4.12
CA LEU A 44 5.67 18.11 4.62
C LEU A 44 6.39 17.29 3.55
N GLU A 45 5.67 16.38 2.90
CA GLU A 45 6.22 15.53 1.85
C GLU A 45 6.62 16.33 0.61
N LEU A 46 5.79 17.30 0.18
CA LEU A 46 6.12 18.18 -0.95
C LEU A 46 7.31 19.10 -0.67
N ASP A 47 7.44 19.64 0.55
CA ASP A 47 8.61 20.43 0.94
C ASP A 47 9.89 19.59 0.90
N TYR A 48 9.84 18.38 1.44
CA TYR A 48 10.96 17.46 1.39
C TYR A 48 11.37 17.12 -0.06
N GLN A 49 10.42 16.78 -0.94
CA GLN A 49 10.70 16.54 -2.36
C GLN A 49 11.34 17.75 -3.05
N ARG A 50 10.83 18.96 -2.80
CA ARG A 50 11.41 20.20 -3.35
C ARG A 50 12.85 20.39 -2.90
N LYS A 51 13.16 20.14 -1.62
CA LYS A 51 14.54 20.22 -1.10
C LYS A 51 15.47 19.14 -1.66
N LEU A 52 14.95 17.96 -1.99
CA LEU A 52 15.73 16.93 -2.68
C LEU A 52 16.05 17.30 -4.14
N ILE A 53 15.14 17.94 -4.86
CA ILE A 53 15.32 18.31 -6.28
C ILE A 53 16.21 19.55 -6.43
N HIS A 54 16.03 20.53 -5.55
CA HIS A 54 16.75 21.80 -5.59
C HIS A 54 17.67 21.92 -4.37
N PRO A 55 18.75 21.12 -4.30
CA PRO A 55 19.76 21.33 -3.28
C PRO A 55 20.29 22.76 -3.44
N SER A 56 20.13 23.57 -2.40
CA SER A 56 20.51 24.99 -2.38
C SER A 56 21.88 25.17 -3.04
N LYS A 57 21.93 25.91 -4.16
CA LYS A 57 23.18 26.18 -4.89
C LYS A 57 24.15 27.05 -4.08
N ASN A 58 23.68 27.69 -3.01
CA ASN A 58 24.53 28.42 -2.09
C ASN A 58 25.29 27.45 -1.19
N ARG A 59 26.49 27.04 -1.64
CA ARG A 59 27.46 26.23 -0.86
C ARG A 59 27.79 26.79 0.52
N HIS A 60 27.57 28.08 0.75
CA HIS A 60 27.77 28.73 2.04
C HIS A 60 26.61 28.54 3.03
N GLN A 61 25.47 28.00 2.61
CA GLN A 61 24.35 27.60 3.48
C GLN A 61 24.23 26.08 3.52
N LEU A 62 25.28 25.42 4.05
CA LEU A 62 25.30 23.97 4.32
C LEU A 62 24.09 23.46 5.12
N SER A 63 23.41 24.34 5.87
CA SER A 63 22.20 24.02 6.64
C SER A 63 20.94 23.72 5.80
N THR A 64 20.97 23.94 4.48
CA THR A 64 19.80 23.74 3.60
C THR A 64 19.93 22.54 2.66
N TYR A 65 21.09 21.85 2.66
CA TYR A 65 21.28 20.66 1.85
C TYR A 65 20.65 19.45 2.54
N VAL A 66 19.65 18.85 1.89
CA VAL A 66 18.95 17.66 2.38
C VAL A 66 19.37 16.47 1.54
N GLN A 67 19.75 15.38 2.22
CA GLN A 67 20.01 14.09 1.58
C GLN A 67 18.92 13.08 1.97
N PRO A 68 18.56 12.16 1.06
CA PRO A 68 17.70 11.05 1.44
C PRO A 68 18.42 10.20 2.48
N LEU A 69 17.69 9.70 3.48
CA LEU A 69 18.29 8.84 4.49
C LEU A 69 18.86 7.56 3.85
N VAL A 70 18.30 7.07 2.74
CA VAL A 70 18.82 5.93 1.98
C VAL A 70 19.01 6.34 0.52
N GLU A 71 20.26 6.43 0.06
CA GLU A 71 20.60 6.90 -1.30
C GLU A 71 20.43 5.82 -2.38
N ASP A 72 20.69 4.55 -2.06
CA ASP A 72 20.70 3.44 -3.02
C ASP A 72 19.34 2.74 -3.20
N ALA A 73 18.30 3.23 -2.52
CA ALA A 73 16.92 2.76 -2.66
C ALA A 73 16.00 3.95 -2.99
N GLU A 74 15.04 3.74 -3.90
CA GLU A 74 14.07 4.80 -4.22
C GLU A 74 13.11 4.99 -3.05
N GLN A 75 12.95 6.24 -2.62
CA GLN A 75 11.96 6.61 -1.63
C GLN A 75 10.57 6.61 -2.27
N LEU A 76 9.61 5.97 -1.62
CA LEU A 76 8.20 6.03 -2.01
C LEU A 76 7.56 7.27 -1.39
N PHE A 77 6.74 7.93 -2.20
CA PHE A 77 5.98 9.10 -1.78
C PHE A 77 4.49 8.88 -1.96
N LEU A 78 3.69 9.38 -1.03
CA LEU A 78 2.24 9.33 -1.16
C LEU A 78 1.75 10.33 -2.22
N TRP A 79 2.22 11.57 -2.12
CA TRP A 79 1.94 12.63 -3.08
C TRP A 79 3.17 12.94 -3.90
N THR A 80 2.97 13.52 -5.09
CA THR A 80 4.06 13.98 -5.93
C THR A 80 3.89 15.44 -6.27
N ASP A 81 4.98 16.19 -6.20
CA ASP A 81 5.03 17.51 -6.82
C ASP A 81 4.83 17.34 -8.34
N PRO A 82 3.88 18.05 -8.99
CA PRO A 82 3.65 17.98 -10.43
C PRO A 82 4.90 18.26 -11.28
N SER A 83 5.85 19.02 -10.73
CA SER A 83 7.12 19.33 -11.37
C SER A 83 8.22 18.29 -11.08
N SER A 84 7.98 17.35 -10.17
CA SER A 84 8.96 16.34 -9.79
C SER A 84 9.02 15.18 -10.78
N LYS A 85 10.20 14.58 -10.85
CA LYS A 85 10.42 13.28 -11.47
C LYS A 85 9.92 12.11 -10.61
N PHE A 86 9.47 12.37 -9.38
CA PHE A 86 9.04 11.33 -8.46
C PHE A 86 7.66 10.83 -8.88
N ARG A 87 7.43 9.54 -8.69
CA ARG A 87 6.12 8.92 -8.91
C ARG A 87 5.44 8.73 -7.57
N THR A 88 4.12 8.77 -7.57
CA THR A 88 3.34 8.32 -6.43
C THR A 88 3.66 6.84 -6.22
N TYR A 89 3.64 6.38 -4.97
CA TYR A 89 4.12 5.05 -4.64
C TYR A 89 3.35 3.95 -5.39
N ASP A 90 2.05 4.11 -5.64
CA ASP A 90 1.25 3.21 -6.49
C ASP A 90 1.81 3.13 -7.91
N ALA A 91 2.08 4.27 -8.55
CA ALA A 91 2.70 4.31 -9.87
C ALA A 91 4.14 3.75 -9.87
N SER A 92 4.87 3.93 -8.76
CA SER A 92 6.23 3.38 -8.58
C SER A 92 6.21 1.85 -8.36
N LEU A 93 5.15 1.34 -7.74
CA LEU A 93 4.95 -0.09 -7.46
C LEU A 93 4.14 -0.79 -8.56
N GLY A 94 3.58 -0.04 -9.52
CA GLY A 94 2.73 -0.57 -10.58
C GLY A 94 1.38 -1.07 -10.08
N LEU A 95 0.79 -0.37 -9.11
CA LEU A 95 -0.50 -0.70 -8.51
C LEU A 95 -1.66 0.03 -9.22
N ASN A 96 -2.82 -0.60 -9.20
CA ASN A 96 -4.11 0.00 -9.47
C ASN A 96 -4.66 0.67 -8.19
N HIS A 97 -5.71 1.47 -8.32
CA HIS A 97 -6.37 2.13 -7.18
C HIS A 97 -6.97 1.15 -6.17
N ASP A 98 -7.23 -0.08 -6.59
CA ASP A 98 -7.86 -1.15 -5.81
C ASP A 98 -6.81 -2.08 -5.14
N ALA A 99 -5.53 -1.69 -5.16
CA ALA A 99 -4.36 -2.44 -4.64
C ALA A 99 -4.02 -3.73 -5.41
N THR A 100 -4.70 -4.04 -6.51
CA THR A 100 -4.18 -5.00 -7.49
C THR A 100 -3.02 -4.37 -8.25
N ALA A 101 -2.24 -5.17 -8.99
CA ALA A 101 -1.14 -4.67 -9.80
C ALA A 101 -1.53 -4.57 -11.27
N GLN A 102 -0.91 -3.64 -11.98
CA GLN A 102 -1.00 -3.51 -13.43
C GLN A 102 -0.21 -4.63 -14.11
N GLU A 103 -0.63 -5.03 -15.32
CA GLU A 103 0.00 -6.10 -16.11
C GLU A 103 1.53 -5.95 -16.23
N PHE A 104 2.05 -4.73 -16.44
CA PHE A 104 3.50 -4.53 -16.59
C PHE A 104 4.29 -4.86 -15.31
N ALA A 105 3.63 -4.86 -14.15
CA ALA A 105 4.19 -5.20 -12.86
C ALA A 105 4.02 -6.69 -12.52
N ALA A 106 3.43 -7.50 -13.40
CA ALA A 106 3.34 -8.94 -13.22
C ALA A 106 4.71 -9.56 -12.94
N ARG A 107 4.76 -10.51 -11.99
CA ARG A 107 6.00 -11.21 -11.58
C ARG A 107 7.08 -10.28 -11.00
N THR A 108 6.70 -9.11 -10.52
CA THR A 108 7.61 -8.24 -9.77
C THR A 108 7.55 -8.57 -8.28
N GLU A 109 8.67 -8.33 -7.63
CA GLU A 109 8.85 -8.49 -6.20
C GLU A 109 9.43 -7.18 -5.68
N THR A 110 8.91 -6.66 -4.58
CA THR A 110 9.41 -5.41 -4.01
C THR A 110 9.54 -5.52 -2.51
N TRP A 111 10.71 -5.16 -1.99
CA TRP A 111 10.94 -4.96 -0.58
C TRP A 111 10.90 -3.47 -0.26
N ILE A 112 10.09 -3.11 0.72
CA ILE A 112 9.87 -1.73 1.17
C ILE A 112 10.24 -1.67 2.64
N TYR A 113 11.25 -0.89 2.99
CA TYR A 113 11.57 -0.62 4.39
C TYR A 113 10.94 0.69 4.86
N LEU A 114 10.10 0.62 5.88
CA LEU A 114 9.52 1.79 6.55
C LEU A 114 10.46 2.21 7.67
N ALA A 115 11.21 3.27 7.41
CA ALA A 115 12.18 3.84 8.32
C ALA A 115 11.61 5.06 9.03
N SER A 116 12.12 5.36 10.22
CA SER A 116 11.83 6.59 10.96
C SER A 116 12.99 6.88 11.89
N THR A 117 13.15 8.14 12.29
CA THR A 117 14.05 8.49 13.40
C THR A 117 13.34 8.30 14.74
N ALA A 118 14.10 7.99 15.79
CA ALA A 118 13.59 8.04 17.15
C ALA A 118 13.86 9.40 17.78
N SER A 119 13.09 9.73 18.83
CA SER A 119 13.26 11.01 19.54
C SER A 119 14.62 11.17 20.23
N ASP A 120 15.26 10.05 20.57
CA ASP A 120 16.57 9.95 21.21
C ASP A 120 17.70 9.61 20.21
N SER A 121 17.40 9.46 18.91
CA SER A 121 18.42 9.26 17.86
C SER A 121 19.31 10.48 17.74
N ALA A 122 20.59 10.25 17.47
CA ALA A 122 21.51 11.35 17.19
C ALA A 122 21.09 12.09 15.90
N PRO A 123 21.12 13.42 15.86
CA PRO A 123 20.77 14.17 14.66
C PRO A 123 21.74 13.80 13.53
N GLN A 124 21.20 13.29 12.42
CA GLN A 124 22.02 12.95 11.27
C GLN A 124 22.35 14.21 10.45
N PRO A 125 23.61 14.38 10.00
CA PRO A 125 23.98 15.50 9.14
C PRO A 125 23.16 15.43 7.85
N PHE A 126 22.71 16.59 7.36
CA PHE A 126 21.89 16.71 6.14
C PHE A 126 20.52 16.02 6.20
N ALA A 127 20.10 15.52 7.37
CA ALA A 127 18.74 15.03 7.54
C ALA A 127 17.75 16.17 7.36
N TYR A 128 16.63 15.86 6.72
CA TYR A 128 15.54 16.80 6.62
C TYR A 128 15.04 17.18 8.02
N THR A 129 14.90 18.48 8.24
CA THR A 129 14.35 19.05 9.47
C THR A 129 13.16 19.94 9.12
N HIS A 130 12.09 19.81 9.88
CA HIS A 130 10.87 20.58 9.73
C HIS A 130 10.11 20.62 11.06
N LYS A 131 9.39 21.71 11.36
CA LYS A 131 8.64 21.87 12.64
C LYS A 131 7.56 20.83 12.88
N TRP A 132 7.10 20.17 11.82
CA TRP A 132 6.08 19.11 11.88
C TRP A 132 6.64 17.72 11.62
N LYS A 133 7.92 17.63 11.26
CA LYS A 133 8.61 16.36 11.23
C LYS A 133 8.70 15.90 12.67
N ASN A 134 8.07 14.77 12.98
CA ASN A 134 8.16 14.15 14.28
C ASN A 134 8.79 12.77 14.11
N PRO A 135 9.66 12.35 15.03
CA PRO A 135 10.17 10.99 15.04
C PRO A 135 8.98 10.03 15.14
N TYR A 136 8.86 9.12 14.19
CA TYR A 136 7.78 8.12 14.17
C TYR A 136 8.19 6.79 14.81
N CYS A 137 9.48 6.61 15.14
CA CYS A 137 9.95 5.36 15.69
C CYS A 137 9.49 5.15 17.13
N ILE A 138 8.71 4.09 17.37
CA ILE A 138 8.25 3.71 18.73
C ILE A 138 9.33 2.91 19.48
N ASP A 139 10.18 2.19 18.76
CA ASP A 139 11.28 1.44 19.38
C ASP A 139 12.40 2.40 19.86
N PRO A 140 13.28 1.95 20.79
CA PRO A 140 14.41 2.77 21.24
C PRO A 140 15.32 3.21 20.08
N GLY A 141 15.92 4.40 20.17
CA GLY A 141 16.69 4.98 19.06
C GLY A 141 17.81 4.09 18.52
N PHE A 142 18.53 3.38 19.40
CA PHE A 142 19.57 2.44 18.97
C PHE A 142 19.04 1.29 18.08
N VAL A 143 17.77 0.90 18.23
CA VAL A 143 17.13 -0.13 17.39
C VAL A 143 16.80 0.47 16.03
N CYS A 144 16.16 1.64 15.99
CA CYS A 144 15.79 2.34 14.76
C CYS A 144 17.03 2.65 13.91
N ASP A 145 18.08 3.18 14.55
CA ASP A 145 19.34 3.50 13.91
C ASP A 145 20.03 2.23 13.37
N ALA A 146 20.03 1.14 14.13
CA ALA A 146 20.64 -0.13 13.70
C ALA A 146 19.95 -0.74 12.46
N TYR A 147 18.63 -0.70 12.38
CA TYR A 147 17.88 -1.20 11.22
C TYR A 147 17.93 -0.26 10.01
N LEU A 148 17.94 1.06 10.24
CA LEU A 148 18.18 2.02 9.17
C LEU A 148 19.57 1.83 8.54
N ASP A 149 20.60 1.70 9.38
CA ASP A 149 21.97 1.47 8.92
C ASP A 149 22.14 0.10 8.26
N ALA A 150 21.46 -0.94 8.77
CA ALA A 150 21.38 -2.23 8.13
C ALA A 150 20.78 -2.12 6.72
N PHE A 151 19.62 -1.47 6.58
CA PHE A 151 18.97 -1.30 5.28
C PHE A 151 19.84 -0.50 4.31
N ARG A 152 20.51 0.57 4.76
CA ARG A 152 21.49 1.31 3.93
C ARG A 152 22.59 0.41 3.38
N ARG A 153 23.19 -0.43 4.22
CA ARG A 153 24.24 -1.37 3.81
C ARG A 153 23.70 -2.42 2.83
N ILE A 154 22.49 -2.93 3.08
CA ILE A 154 21.79 -3.86 2.19
C ILE A 154 21.50 -3.20 0.84
N ALA A 155 20.91 -2.01 0.82
CA ALA A 155 20.57 -1.27 -0.40
C ALA A 155 21.81 -1.00 -1.25
N LYS A 156 22.92 -0.59 -0.63
CA LYS A 156 24.20 -0.34 -1.30
C LYS A 156 24.75 -1.57 -2.02
N ARG A 157 24.61 -2.76 -1.43
CA ARG A 157 25.08 -4.03 -2.02
C ARG A 157 24.03 -4.75 -2.83
N TRP A 158 22.77 -4.33 -2.76
CA TRP A 158 21.67 -5.03 -3.42
C TRP A 158 21.94 -5.09 -4.91
N PRO A 159 21.72 -6.24 -5.56
CA PRO A 159 21.91 -6.34 -7.00
C PRO A 159 21.08 -5.27 -7.70
N LYS A 160 21.73 -4.23 -8.24
CA LYS A 160 21.09 -3.26 -9.13
C LYS A 160 20.76 -4.04 -10.39
N ALA A 161 19.55 -4.60 -10.46
CA ALA A 161 19.14 -5.58 -11.46
C ALA A 161 19.27 -5.05 -12.90
N LYS A 162 20.46 -5.19 -13.48
CA LYS A 162 20.68 -5.26 -14.93
C LYS A 162 20.81 -6.73 -15.31
N ARG A 163 19.71 -7.48 -15.25
CA ARG A 163 19.64 -8.82 -15.85
C ARG A 163 18.37 -8.96 -16.69
N SER A 164 18.41 -8.36 -17.88
CA SER A 164 17.70 -8.86 -19.05
C SER A 164 18.42 -10.11 -19.55
N GLY A 165 18.32 -11.21 -18.80
CA GLY A 165 18.80 -12.51 -19.24
C GLY A 165 17.65 -13.31 -19.87
N PRO A 166 17.88 -14.04 -20.98
CA PRO A 166 16.83 -14.79 -21.68
C PRO A 166 16.18 -15.91 -20.85
N ASN A 167 16.73 -16.24 -19.66
CA ASN A 167 16.26 -17.32 -18.80
C ASN A 167 15.56 -16.86 -17.50
N GLY A 168 15.19 -15.58 -17.36
CA GLY A 168 14.04 -15.07 -16.60
C GLY A 168 13.63 -15.60 -15.21
N MET A 169 14.46 -16.33 -14.46
CA MET A 169 14.00 -17.07 -13.26
C MET A 169 14.15 -16.34 -11.91
N THR A 170 14.85 -15.21 -11.84
CA THR A 170 14.81 -14.38 -10.62
C THR A 170 13.82 -13.25 -10.88
N SER A 171 12.74 -13.20 -10.10
CA SER A 171 11.81 -12.06 -10.01
C SER A 171 12.58 -10.74 -10.07
N ARG A 172 12.01 -9.72 -10.71
CA ARG A 172 12.61 -8.38 -10.71
C ARG A 172 12.46 -7.79 -9.30
N THR A 173 13.35 -8.17 -8.38
CA THR A 173 13.28 -7.74 -6.99
C THR A 173 13.77 -6.30 -6.85
N GLN A 174 12.85 -5.40 -6.49
CA GLN A 174 13.11 -3.99 -6.27
C GLN A 174 13.31 -3.69 -4.78
N LEU A 175 14.17 -2.73 -4.48
CA LEU A 175 14.25 -2.13 -3.15
C LEU A 175 13.67 -0.73 -3.16
N ARG A 176 12.81 -0.48 -2.17
CA ARG A 176 12.16 0.78 -1.90
C ARG A 176 12.25 1.08 -0.41
N TRP A 177 12.05 2.33 -0.04
CA TRP A 177 11.93 2.70 1.36
C TRP A 177 10.98 3.87 1.56
N VAL A 178 10.56 4.08 2.80
CA VAL A 178 9.69 5.18 3.22
C VAL A 178 10.32 5.86 4.42
N ASP A 179 10.42 7.19 4.39
CA ASP A 179 10.72 7.99 5.58
C ASP A 179 9.41 8.34 6.28
N CYS A 180 9.05 7.61 7.32
CA CYS A 180 7.81 7.83 8.06
C CYS A 180 7.76 9.18 8.79
N ASP A 181 8.91 9.82 9.01
CA ASP A 181 8.94 11.16 9.60
C ASP A 181 8.48 12.22 8.58
N VAL A 182 8.58 11.92 7.28
CA VAL A 182 8.20 12.81 6.15
C VAL A 182 6.89 12.40 5.50
N SER A 183 6.64 11.10 5.41
CA SER A 183 5.46 10.49 4.79
C SER A 183 4.58 9.80 5.85
N PRO A 184 4.11 10.51 6.89
CA PRO A 184 3.44 9.90 8.04
C PRO A 184 2.11 9.25 7.67
N MET A 185 1.46 9.64 6.56
CA MET A 185 0.26 8.96 6.08
C MET A 185 0.56 7.58 5.50
N LEU A 186 1.69 7.39 4.83
CA LEU A 186 2.09 6.09 4.32
C LEU A 186 2.50 5.13 5.45
N CYS A 187 2.91 5.65 6.60
CA CYS A 187 3.22 4.86 7.80
C CYS A 187 2.09 4.82 8.84
N SER A 188 0.99 5.54 8.61
CA SER A 188 -0.15 5.58 9.51
C SER A 188 -0.82 4.21 9.57
N PRO A 189 -1.22 3.73 10.76
CA PRO A 189 -2.02 2.51 10.87
C PRO A 189 -3.40 2.64 10.23
N PHE A 190 -3.90 3.87 10.08
CA PHE A 190 -5.22 4.13 9.52
C PHE A 190 -5.17 4.33 8.00
N PHE A 191 -4.12 4.97 7.47
CA PHE A 191 -4.05 5.38 6.06
C PHE A 191 -3.03 4.62 5.20
N GLY A 192 -2.08 3.92 5.82
CA GLY A 192 -0.90 3.40 5.12
C GLY A 192 -0.52 1.99 5.55
N LEU A 193 0.77 1.69 5.49
CA LEU A 193 1.36 0.38 5.75
C LEU A 193 1.59 0.09 7.24
N ALA A 194 1.08 0.95 8.14
CA ALA A 194 0.97 0.73 9.58
C ALA A 194 2.29 0.46 10.34
N GLY A 195 3.11 1.50 10.53
CA GLY A 195 4.21 1.49 11.51
C GLY A 195 5.53 2.04 11.00
N SER A 196 6.55 1.90 11.84
CA SER A 196 7.98 2.17 11.59
C SER A 196 8.80 0.93 11.91
N ASN A 197 10.06 0.87 11.46
CA ASN A 197 10.90 -0.32 11.60
C ASN A 197 10.19 -1.57 11.09
N LEU A 198 9.58 -1.43 9.93
CA LEU A 198 8.75 -2.45 9.32
C LEU A 198 9.34 -2.79 7.96
N LEU A 199 9.52 -4.08 7.70
CA LEU A 199 9.90 -4.56 6.40
C LEU A 199 8.66 -5.11 5.71
N VAL A 200 8.30 -4.54 4.58
CA VAL A 200 7.14 -4.94 3.78
C VAL A 200 7.61 -5.61 2.51
N HIS A 201 7.05 -6.78 2.24
CA HIS A 201 7.31 -7.55 1.04
C HIS A 201 6.06 -7.62 0.18
N MET A 202 6.16 -7.13 -1.04
CA MET A 202 5.09 -7.12 -2.03
C MET A 202 5.46 -8.06 -3.19
N THR A 203 4.63 -9.08 -3.43
CA THR A 203 4.76 -9.97 -4.58
C THR A 203 3.57 -9.85 -5.50
N VAL A 204 3.81 -9.64 -6.79
CA VAL A 204 2.77 -9.60 -7.82
C VAL A 204 2.67 -10.93 -8.53
N GLY A 205 1.49 -11.55 -8.52
CA GLY A 205 1.21 -12.80 -9.21
C GLY A 205 1.30 -12.67 -10.74
N ALA A 206 1.46 -13.82 -11.41
CA ALA A 206 1.52 -13.88 -12.87
C ALA A 206 0.14 -13.94 -13.53
N ASP A 207 -0.88 -14.39 -12.79
CA ASP A 207 -2.22 -14.66 -13.30
C ASP A 207 -3.07 -13.40 -13.25
N CYS A 208 -2.85 -12.52 -14.22
CA CYS A 208 -3.60 -11.28 -14.33
C CYS A 208 -4.99 -11.52 -14.92
N ASP A 209 -5.99 -10.87 -14.33
CA ASP A 209 -7.35 -10.83 -14.85
C ASP A 209 -7.52 -9.64 -15.81
N PHE A 210 -7.94 -9.94 -17.04
CA PHE A 210 -8.20 -8.96 -18.10
C PHE A 210 -9.68 -8.70 -18.32
N SER A 211 -10.55 -9.32 -17.52
CA SER A 211 -11.99 -9.04 -17.54
C SER A 211 -12.29 -7.62 -17.06
N MET A 212 -11.40 -7.02 -16.26
CA MET A 212 -11.46 -5.63 -15.84
C MET A 212 -10.72 -4.73 -16.86
N ILE A 213 -11.44 -4.24 -17.87
CA ILE A 213 -10.93 -3.30 -18.89
C ILE A 213 -10.83 -1.88 -18.28
N PRO A 214 -9.78 -1.08 -18.56
CA PRO A 214 -8.73 -1.27 -19.58
C PRO A 214 -7.37 -1.77 -19.06
N THR A 215 -7.18 -1.90 -17.76
CA THR A 215 -5.89 -2.27 -17.16
C THR A 215 -5.96 -3.68 -16.59
N GLY A 216 -5.19 -4.62 -17.16
CA GLY A 216 -5.05 -5.96 -16.60
C GLY A 216 -4.68 -5.87 -15.12
N SER A 217 -5.38 -6.64 -14.28
CA SER A 217 -5.29 -6.59 -12.82
C SER A 217 -4.72 -7.91 -12.29
N CYS A 218 -3.52 -7.86 -11.72
CA CYS A 218 -2.82 -9.02 -11.20
C CYS A 218 -2.96 -9.08 -9.66
N PRO A 219 -3.05 -10.29 -9.07
CA PRO A 219 -3.14 -10.42 -7.63
C PRO A 219 -1.84 -9.94 -6.96
N VAL A 220 -1.97 -9.33 -5.78
CA VAL A 220 -0.84 -8.81 -5.02
C VAL A 220 -0.87 -9.39 -3.61
N THR A 221 0.24 -9.96 -3.17
CA THR A 221 0.42 -10.41 -1.79
C THR A 221 1.38 -9.49 -1.06
N TRP A 222 0.91 -8.96 0.06
CA TRP A 222 1.64 -8.11 0.99
C TRP A 222 1.97 -8.91 2.24
N ARG A 223 3.22 -8.83 2.69
CA ARG A 223 3.69 -9.41 3.96
C ARG A 223 4.37 -8.30 4.75
N TRP A 224 3.93 -8.08 5.98
CA TRP A 224 4.54 -7.12 6.90
C TRP A 224 5.36 -7.91 7.91
N VAL A 225 6.60 -7.49 8.12
CA VAL A 225 7.53 -8.13 9.03
C VAL A 225 8.05 -7.08 10.00
N GLY A 226 7.59 -7.17 11.25
CA GLY A 226 8.01 -6.27 12.31
C GLY A 226 9.47 -6.49 12.69
N LEU A 227 10.24 -5.41 12.79
CA LEU A 227 11.62 -5.45 13.27
C LEU A 227 11.70 -4.89 14.70
N PRO A 228 12.57 -5.41 15.56
CA PRO A 228 13.37 -6.63 15.39
C PRO A 228 12.49 -7.89 15.34
N VAL A 229 12.97 -8.93 14.64
CA VAL A 229 12.29 -10.23 14.64
C VAL A 229 12.63 -10.94 15.95
N MET A 230 11.66 -10.98 16.86
CA MET A 230 11.85 -11.53 18.21
C MET A 230 12.13 -13.05 18.20
N LYS A 231 11.57 -13.77 17.23
CA LYS A 231 11.80 -15.20 17.01
C LYS A 231 12.25 -15.40 15.57
N ALA A 232 13.55 -15.36 15.34
CA ALA A 232 14.10 -15.65 14.02
C ALA A 232 13.76 -17.11 13.64
N PRO A 233 13.33 -17.37 12.39
CA PRO A 233 13.06 -18.74 11.96
C PRO A 233 14.32 -19.60 11.84
N TRP A 234 15.50 -19.00 11.99
CA TRP A 234 16.78 -19.68 12.09
C TRP A 234 17.55 -19.18 13.31
N THR A 235 18.31 -20.08 13.95
CA THR A 235 19.23 -19.71 15.04
C THR A 235 20.65 -19.71 14.51
N ARG A 236 21.28 -18.54 14.41
CA ARG A 236 22.69 -18.47 14.03
C ARG A 236 23.54 -19.05 15.16
N GLN A 237 24.48 -19.91 14.79
CA GLN A 237 25.47 -20.47 15.70
C GLN A 237 26.83 -19.81 15.47
N ILE A 238 27.45 -19.26 16.52
CA ILE A 238 28.80 -18.70 16.46
C ILE A 238 29.75 -19.49 17.35
N ARG A 239 31.01 -19.59 16.94
CA ARG A 239 32.06 -20.27 17.68
C ARG A 239 32.83 -19.26 18.52
N ILE A 240 32.67 -19.31 19.84
CA ILE A 240 33.38 -18.45 20.79
C ILE A 240 34.60 -19.22 21.33
N LYS A 241 35.77 -18.58 21.32
CA LYS A 241 36.99 -19.14 21.93
C LYS A 241 36.88 -19.02 23.45
N LEU A 242 37.24 -20.08 24.16
CA LEU A 242 37.25 -20.10 25.63
C LEU A 242 38.64 -19.71 26.15
N ASP A 243 38.68 -18.96 27.25
CA ASP A 243 39.94 -18.43 27.83
C ASP A 243 40.95 -19.52 28.19
N ARG A 244 40.49 -20.74 28.49
CA ARG A 244 41.33 -21.89 28.85
C ARG A 244 41.74 -22.78 27.67
N GLY A 245 41.55 -22.29 26.44
CA GLY A 245 41.77 -23.08 25.24
C GLY A 245 40.53 -23.89 24.86
N GLY A 246 40.30 -24.03 23.55
CA GLY A 246 39.09 -24.62 23.00
C GLY A 246 38.07 -23.57 22.55
N SER A 247 36.91 -24.05 22.14
CA SER A 247 35.86 -23.23 21.57
C SER A 247 34.51 -23.89 21.73
N THR A 248 33.48 -23.12 22.02
CA THR A 248 32.11 -23.62 22.08
C THR A 248 31.25 -22.92 21.02
N VAL A 249 30.24 -23.62 20.54
CA VAL A 249 29.27 -23.08 19.60
C VAL A 249 28.04 -22.65 20.39
N VAL A 250 27.71 -21.37 20.34
CA VAL A 250 26.56 -20.81 21.05
C VAL A 250 25.60 -20.14 20.07
N PRO A 251 24.30 -20.11 20.37
CA PRO A 251 23.36 -19.29 19.63
C PRO A 251 23.75 -17.81 19.79
N ALA A 252 23.81 -17.08 18.69
CA ALA A 252 23.94 -15.64 18.69
C ALA A 252 22.69 -15.02 18.10
N PHE A 253 22.22 -13.94 18.72
CA PHE A 253 21.22 -13.09 18.11
C PHE A 253 21.81 -12.48 16.83
N PRO A 254 21.17 -12.67 15.67
CA PRO A 254 21.63 -12.07 14.43
C PRO A 254 21.62 -10.54 14.55
N SER A 255 22.61 -9.89 13.94
CA SER A 255 22.62 -8.43 13.83
C SER A 255 21.40 -7.92 13.06
N ALA A 256 21.05 -6.64 13.18
CA ALA A 256 19.93 -6.05 12.43
C ALA A 256 20.05 -6.30 10.92
N GLU A 257 21.26 -6.20 10.39
CA GLU A 257 21.56 -6.47 8.99
C GLU A 257 21.43 -7.95 8.61
N GLU A 258 21.88 -8.86 9.47
CA GLU A 258 21.71 -10.29 9.24
C GLU A 258 20.24 -10.69 9.27
N GLN A 259 19.46 -10.12 10.20
CA GLN A 259 18.01 -10.35 10.25
C GLN A 259 17.34 -9.91 8.96
N MET A 260 17.53 -8.65 8.55
CA MET A 260 16.92 -8.14 7.32
C MET A 260 17.40 -8.92 6.10
N TRP A 261 18.71 -9.12 5.97
CA TRP A 261 19.27 -9.83 4.82
C TRP A 261 18.73 -11.25 4.70
N THR A 262 18.64 -11.98 5.81
CA THR A 262 18.14 -13.36 5.73
C THR A 262 16.66 -13.41 5.36
N ILE A 263 15.84 -12.49 5.85
CA ILE A 263 14.42 -12.38 5.44
C ILE A 263 14.30 -12.06 3.95
N MET A 264 15.16 -11.16 3.44
CA MET A 264 15.06 -10.63 2.08
C MET A 264 15.71 -11.51 1.01
N ALA A 265 16.75 -12.28 1.37
CA ALA A 265 17.61 -12.94 0.39
C ALA A 265 17.51 -14.48 0.39
N TYR A 266 16.91 -15.09 1.41
CA TYR A 266 16.81 -16.56 1.49
C TYR A 266 15.39 -17.02 1.18
N ASP A 267 15.28 -17.94 0.23
CA ASP A 267 14.04 -18.62 -0.10
C ASP A 267 13.48 -19.36 1.13
N GLY A 268 12.16 -19.29 1.32
CA GLY A 268 11.47 -19.91 2.46
C GLY A 268 11.62 -19.17 3.79
N ALA A 269 12.45 -18.12 3.89
CA ALA A 269 12.57 -17.34 5.13
C ALA A 269 11.23 -16.72 5.55
N LEU A 270 10.44 -16.26 4.58
CA LEU A 270 9.10 -15.72 4.79
C LEU A 270 8.09 -16.79 5.21
N ASP A 271 8.20 -18.01 4.68
CA ASP A 271 7.27 -19.11 5.01
C ASP A 271 7.48 -19.63 6.41
N ALA A 272 8.70 -19.48 6.93
CA ALA A 272 9.05 -19.84 8.30
C ALA A 272 8.63 -18.78 9.34
N LEU A 273 8.23 -17.58 8.91
CA LEU A 273 7.64 -16.58 9.80
C LEU A 273 6.20 -16.96 10.15
N LYS A 274 5.84 -16.77 11.42
CA LYS A 274 4.44 -16.82 11.84
C LYS A 274 3.78 -15.49 11.51
N TYR A 275 2.56 -15.56 10.97
CA TYR A 275 1.74 -14.40 10.65
C TYR A 275 0.42 -14.50 11.40
N GLY A 276 -0.02 -13.39 11.98
CA GLY A 276 -1.33 -13.30 12.60
C GLY A 276 -2.43 -13.27 11.54
N TYR A 277 -3.15 -14.38 11.38
CA TYR A 277 -4.32 -14.47 10.50
C TYR A 277 -5.61 -14.17 11.27
N GLY A 278 -5.80 -12.95 11.78
CA GLY A 278 -7.09 -12.49 12.29
C GLY A 278 -7.74 -13.26 13.45
N ASP A 279 -7.15 -14.34 13.95
CA ASP A 279 -7.68 -15.13 15.05
C ASP A 279 -7.42 -14.42 16.39
N GLU A 280 -8.50 -14.22 17.16
CA GLU A 280 -8.60 -13.43 18.40
C GLU A 280 -7.66 -13.86 19.57
N GLN A 281 -6.69 -14.76 19.37
CA GLN A 281 -5.90 -15.35 20.47
C GLN A 281 -4.37 -15.37 20.26
N SER A 282 -3.79 -14.52 19.41
CA SER A 282 -2.33 -14.31 19.48
C SER A 282 -1.97 -13.48 20.72
N THR A 283 -1.80 -14.18 21.84
CA THR A 283 -1.29 -13.61 23.10
C THR A 283 0.19 -13.23 23.02
N GLU A 284 0.89 -13.68 21.98
CA GLU A 284 2.17 -13.12 21.57
C GLU A 284 1.94 -12.04 20.53
N LEU A 285 2.56 -10.88 20.75
CA LEU A 285 2.54 -9.68 19.93
C LEU A 285 3.14 -9.96 18.54
N GLU A 286 2.46 -10.76 17.72
CA GLU A 286 2.87 -11.08 16.37
C GLU A 286 2.75 -9.81 15.52
N ARG A 287 3.87 -9.09 15.38
CA ARG A 287 3.99 -7.90 14.52
C ARG A 287 3.91 -8.23 13.02
N ASN A 288 3.83 -9.52 12.67
CA ASN A 288 3.82 -9.98 11.30
C ASN A 288 2.39 -10.22 10.82
N SER A 289 2.07 -9.74 9.64
CA SER A 289 0.78 -9.97 8.98
C SER A 289 0.97 -10.28 7.50
N MET A 290 -0.03 -10.91 6.89
CA MET A 290 -0.06 -11.19 5.46
C MET A 290 -1.46 -10.94 4.93
N CYS A 291 -1.54 -10.36 3.74
CA CYS A 291 -2.78 -10.11 3.02
C CYS A 291 -2.56 -10.32 1.52
N THR A 292 -3.47 -11.03 0.88
CA THR A 292 -3.51 -11.17 -0.57
C THR A 292 -4.74 -10.49 -1.11
N VAL A 293 -4.53 -9.58 -2.06
CA VAL A 293 -5.58 -8.89 -2.81
C VAL A 293 -5.73 -9.61 -4.14
N THR A 294 -6.91 -10.17 -4.40
CA THR A 294 -7.22 -10.85 -5.65
C THR A 294 -8.21 -10.02 -6.47
N PRO A 295 -7.99 -9.91 -7.80
CA PRO A 295 -8.97 -9.30 -8.68
C PRO A 295 -10.28 -10.11 -8.66
N GLN A 296 -11.42 -9.42 -8.73
CA GLN A 296 -12.71 -10.05 -8.92
C GLN A 296 -13.45 -9.44 -10.10
N CYS A 297 -13.97 -10.29 -10.98
CA CYS A 297 -14.80 -9.84 -12.09
C CYS A 297 -16.11 -9.24 -11.57
N ASN A 298 -16.40 -7.99 -11.94
CA ASN A 298 -17.61 -7.24 -11.59
C ASN A 298 -17.87 -7.07 -10.08
N ALA A 299 -16.83 -7.17 -9.25
CA ALA A 299 -16.93 -6.98 -7.81
C ALA A 299 -15.70 -6.20 -7.29
N PRO A 300 -15.79 -5.56 -6.11
CA PRO A 300 -14.62 -5.02 -5.44
C PRO A 300 -13.56 -6.12 -5.25
N PRO A 301 -12.26 -5.79 -5.26
CA PRO A 301 -11.22 -6.79 -5.03
C PRO A 301 -11.44 -7.47 -3.69
N VAL A 302 -11.16 -8.76 -3.63
CA VAL A 302 -11.28 -9.51 -2.38
C VAL A 302 -9.93 -9.58 -1.69
N THR A 303 -9.96 -9.25 -0.40
CA THR A 303 -8.83 -9.32 0.51
C THR A 303 -8.90 -10.64 1.28
N HIS A 304 -7.89 -11.49 1.13
CA HIS A 304 -7.72 -12.72 1.89
C HIS A 304 -6.59 -12.58 2.92
N GLY A 305 -6.89 -12.84 4.20
CA GLY A 305 -5.93 -12.83 5.31
C GLY A 305 -5.72 -11.46 5.95
N GLY A 306 -5.55 -11.46 7.29
CA GLY A 306 -5.14 -10.34 8.16
C GLY A 306 -6.05 -9.09 8.18
N PRO A 307 -6.05 -8.29 9.26
CA PRO A 307 -6.63 -6.95 9.25
C PRO A 307 -5.67 -5.98 8.55
N ALA A 308 -5.40 -6.19 7.27
CA ALA A 308 -4.59 -5.23 6.53
C ALA A 308 -5.38 -3.92 6.38
N PRO A 309 -4.75 -2.76 6.62
CA PRO A 309 -5.38 -1.45 6.41
C PRO A 309 -5.73 -1.20 4.93
N PHE A 310 -5.47 -2.14 4.02
CA PHE A 310 -5.77 -2.00 2.61
C PHE A 310 -7.26 -1.89 2.29
N SER A 311 -8.16 -2.40 3.14
CA SER A 311 -9.61 -2.18 2.97
C SER A 311 -9.99 -0.72 3.22
N MET A 312 -9.45 -0.12 4.28
CA MET A 312 -9.59 1.31 4.56
C MET A 312 -8.81 2.15 3.55
N TRP A 313 -7.67 1.68 3.04
CA TRP A 313 -6.87 2.32 2.02
C TRP A 313 -7.58 2.37 0.66
N GLY A 314 -8.16 1.27 0.19
CA GLY A 314 -8.90 1.22 -1.06
C GLY A 314 -10.18 2.03 -0.96
N MET A 315 -10.86 1.97 0.19
CA MET A 315 -12.02 2.82 0.51
C MET A 315 -11.65 4.30 0.68
N PHE A 316 -10.47 4.60 1.21
CA PHE A 316 -9.97 5.97 1.39
C PHE A 316 -9.52 6.55 0.06
N ARG A 317 -8.77 5.80 -0.76
CA ARG A 317 -8.35 6.24 -2.08
C ARG A 317 -9.53 6.29 -3.03
N SER A 318 -10.49 5.38 -2.94
CA SER A 318 -11.78 5.59 -3.58
C SER A 318 -12.34 6.90 -3.01
N PHE A 319 -12.59 7.06 -1.72
CA PHE A 319 -13.20 8.27 -1.16
C PHE A 319 -12.50 9.61 -1.47
N VAL A 320 -11.17 9.65 -1.49
CA VAL A 320 -10.34 10.86 -1.58
C VAL A 320 -9.85 11.14 -3.00
N ASP A 321 -9.44 10.10 -3.72
CA ASP A 321 -8.98 10.27 -5.10
C ASP A 321 -10.16 10.27 -6.07
N ASN A 322 -11.20 9.48 -5.81
CA ASN A 322 -12.40 9.41 -6.65
C ASN A 322 -13.57 8.66 -5.97
N PRO A 323 -14.37 9.31 -5.08
CA PRO A 323 -15.26 8.64 -4.10
C PRO A 323 -16.26 7.66 -4.66
N TRP A 324 -16.51 7.74 -5.95
CA TRP A 324 -17.51 6.97 -6.65
C TRP A 324 -16.95 6.16 -7.82
N GLN A 325 -15.63 6.18 -8.03
CA GLN A 325 -14.99 5.67 -9.26
C GLN A 325 -15.63 6.22 -10.55
N LEU A 326 -16.34 7.34 -10.44
CA LEU A 326 -16.99 8.02 -11.55
C LEU A 326 -15.97 8.96 -12.17
N PRO A 327 -16.07 9.30 -13.47
CA PRO A 327 -15.34 10.45 -13.99
C PRO A 327 -15.61 11.64 -13.05
N GLU A 328 -14.55 12.26 -12.51
CA GLU A 328 -14.68 13.38 -11.56
C GLU A 328 -15.70 14.36 -12.13
N TRP A 329 -16.82 14.54 -11.44
CA TRP A 329 -17.87 15.40 -11.96
C TRP A 329 -17.28 16.81 -12.08
N PRO A 330 -17.58 17.58 -13.15
CA PRO A 330 -17.02 18.90 -13.32
C PRO A 330 -17.18 19.82 -12.10
N TYR A 331 -18.27 19.65 -11.35
CA TYR A 331 -18.56 20.35 -10.09
C TYR A 331 -17.76 19.84 -8.88
N GLU A 332 -17.42 18.55 -8.83
CA GLU A 332 -16.58 17.99 -7.76
C GLU A 332 -15.18 18.59 -7.80
N ILE A 333 -14.63 18.86 -8.98
CA ILE A 333 -13.33 19.54 -9.15
C ILE A 333 -13.35 20.91 -8.47
N GLU A 334 -14.44 21.66 -8.68
CA GLU A 334 -14.61 22.99 -8.10
C GLU A 334 -14.78 22.92 -6.58
N VAL A 335 -15.69 22.07 -6.10
CA VAL A 335 -15.94 21.86 -4.66
C VAL A 335 -14.68 21.40 -3.93
N LYS A 336 -13.96 20.42 -4.50
CA LYS A 336 -12.70 19.89 -3.96
C LYS A 336 -11.65 21.00 -3.85
N CYS A 337 -11.48 21.83 -4.88
CA CYS A 337 -10.53 22.95 -4.80
C CYS A 337 -10.86 23.91 -3.66
N TYR A 338 -12.14 24.29 -3.50
CA TYR A 338 -12.53 25.21 -2.42
C TYR A 338 -12.41 24.60 -1.04
N ILE A 339 -12.78 23.32 -0.86
CA ILE A 339 -12.62 22.61 0.41
C ILE A 339 -11.13 22.51 0.78
N GLU A 340 -10.28 22.11 -0.16
CA GLU A 340 -8.83 22.03 0.07
C GLU A 340 -8.25 23.42 0.37
N ARG A 341 -8.62 24.45 -0.39
CA ARG A 341 -8.19 25.83 -0.12
C ARG A 341 -8.63 26.29 1.26
N TYR A 342 -9.85 25.97 1.70
CA TYR A 342 -10.32 26.29 3.04
C TYR A 342 -9.50 25.55 4.10
N ALA A 343 -9.23 24.26 3.89
CA ALA A 343 -8.37 23.48 4.77
C ALA A 343 -6.94 24.05 4.83
N ASP A 344 -6.41 24.58 3.73
CA ASP A 344 -5.10 25.24 3.68
C ASP A 344 -5.08 26.55 4.46
N VAL A 345 -6.09 27.39 4.28
CA VAL A 345 -6.25 28.64 5.04
C VAL A 345 -6.39 28.33 6.52
N LEU A 346 -7.19 27.32 6.87
CA LEU A 346 -7.39 26.89 8.26
C LEU A 346 -6.09 26.33 8.85
N LEU A 347 -5.38 25.46 8.13
CA LEU A 347 -4.09 24.92 8.55
C LEU A 347 -3.08 26.03 8.78
N ARG A 348 -3.01 26.99 7.85
CA ARG A 348 -2.14 28.18 7.97
C ARG A 348 -2.45 29.00 9.21
N TRP A 349 -3.73 29.23 9.49
CA TRP A 349 -4.17 29.98 10.65
C TRP A 349 -3.93 29.22 11.98
N TRP A 350 -4.20 27.92 11.99
CA TRP A 350 -4.13 27.08 13.19
C TRP A 350 -2.69 26.75 13.61
N ASP A 351 -1.81 26.45 12.64
CA ASP A 351 -0.44 25.98 12.87
C ASP A 351 0.65 27.04 12.65
N ASP A 352 0.24 28.30 12.44
CA ASP A 352 1.10 29.41 12.04
C ASP A 352 2.03 29.02 10.87
N ALA A 353 1.45 28.40 9.85
CA ALA A 353 2.13 27.71 8.78
C ALA A 353 2.35 28.56 7.53
N ALA A 354 2.43 29.88 7.70
CA ALA A 354 2.35 30.83 6.60
C ALA A 354 3.47 30.70 5.57
N ASP A 355 4.61 30.15 5.98
CA ASP A 355 5.81 29.93 5.17
C ASP A 355 5.75 28.68 4.29
N LEU A 356 4.96 27.67 4.68
CA LEU A 356 4.90 26.40 3.97
C LEU A 356 3.59 26.18 3.20
N VAL A 357 2.48 26.66 3.76
CA VAL A 357 1.14 26.42 3.22
C VAL A 357 0.77 27.58 2.31
N GLU A 358 1.00 27.38 1.02
CA GLU A 358 0.42 28.20 -0.02
C GLU A 358 -1.01 27.71 -0.29
N PRO A 359 -2.05 28.51 0.02
CA PRO A 359 -3.42 28.09 -0.24
C PRO A 359 -3.60 27.81 -1.72
N ARG A 360 -4.18 26.66 -2.05
CA ARG A 360 -4.40 26.27 -3.44
C ARG A 360 -5.13 27.39 -4.19
N SER A 361 -4.57 27.80 -5.32
CA SER A 361 -5.25 28.71 -6.24
C SER A 361 -6.34 27.94 -6.98
N CYS A 362 -7.59 28.38 -6.84
CA CYS A 362 -8.69 27.88 -7.66
C CYS A 362 -8.87 28.69 -8.95
N VAL A 363 -7.89 29.53 -9.31
CA VAL A 363 -7.87 30.23 -10.60
C VAL A 363 -7.67 29.19 -11.71
N GLY A 364 -8.51 29.24 -12.74
CA GLY A 364 -8.52 28.25 -13.82
C GLY A 364 -9.34 26.99 -13.53
N VAL A 365 -9.85 26.80 -12.31
CA VAL A 365 -10.71 25.64 -12.00
C VAL A 365 -12.02 25.69 -12.79
N ALA A 366 -12.63 26.87 -12.95
CA ALA A 366 -13.81 27.02 -13.80
C ALA A 366 -13.52 26.66 -15.27
N GLU A 367 -12.30 26.89 -15.76
CA GLU A 367 -11.88 26.48 -17.10
C GLU A 367 -11.63 24.97 -17.17
N ALA A 368 -10.96 24.38 -16.17
CA ALA A 368 -10.79 22.93 -16.03
C ALA A 368 -12.14 22.20 -15.97
N THR A 369 -13.09 22.70 -15.19
CA THR A 369 -14.49 22.24 -15.14
C THR A 369 -15.16 22.32 -16.51
N ARG A 370 -14.99 23.41 -17.27
CA ARG A 370 -15.55 23.52 -18.63
C ARG A 370 -14.89 22.57 -19.62
N ASN A 371 -13.57 22.41 -19.55
CA ASN A 371 -12.82 21.50 -20.41
C ASN A 371 -13.21 20.06 -20.10
N LYS A 372 -13.29 19.68 -18.81
CA LYS A 372 -13.75 18.36 -18.38
C LYS A 372 -15.18 18.10 -18.83
N ARG A 373 -16.07 19.08 -18.72
CA ARG A 373 -17.43 18.97 -19.25
C ARG A 373 -17.44 18.76 -20.77
N ARG A 374 -16.60 19.47 -21.52
CA ARG A 374 -16.46 19.26 -22.97
C ARG A 374 -15.90 17.87 -23.28
N GLU A 375 -14.88 17.43 -22.54
CA GLU A 375 -14.31 16.09 -22.64
C GLU A 375 -15.38 15.04 -22.36
N ASP A 376 -16.17 15.18 -21.30
CA ASP A 376 -17.27 14.29 -20.96
C ASP A 376 -18.33 14.31 -22.07
N GLU A 377 -18.75 15.49 -22.56
CA GLU A 377 -19.69 15.61 -23.69
C GLU A 377 -19.17 14.91 -24.95
N THR A 378 -17.87 15.03 -25.26
CA THR A 378 -17.24 14.31 -26.38
C THR A 378 -17.05 12.82 -26.11
N PHE A 379 -16.71 12.45 -24.88
CA PHE A 379 -16.47 11.08 -24.44
C PHE A 379 -17.78 10.31 -24.47
N TRP A 380 -18.84 10.82 -23.86
CA TRP A 380 -20.17 10.22 -23.91
C TRP A 380 -20.75 10.27 -25.34
N GLY A 381 -20.49 11.33 -26.11
CA GLY A 381 -20.92 11.43 -27.51
C GLY A 381 -20.26 10.40 -28.45
N GLU A 382 -18.96 10.15 -28.33
CA GLU A 382 -18.25 9.15 -29.14
C GLU A 382 -18.26 7.73 -28.56
N GLN A 383 -18.26 7.60 -27.23
CA GLN A 383 -18.32 6.29 -26.57
C GLN A 383 -19.73 5.70 -26.60
N ASP A 384 -20.82 6.45 -26.57
CA ASP A 384 -22.14 5.79 -26.68
C ASP A 384 -22.29 5.02 -28.01
N GLU A 385 -21.62 5.43 -29.08
CA GLU A 385 -21.54 4.67 -30.34
C GLU A 385 -20.42 3.62 -30.31
N LYS A 386 -19.17 4.01 -30.04
CA LYS A 386 -18.02 3.07 -30.09
C LYS A 386 -18.02 2.04 -28.97
N PHE A 387 -18.47 2.40 -27.77
CA PHE A 387 -18.60 1.51 -26.62
C PHE A 387 -19.75 0.56 -26.83
N ARG A 388 -20.86 0.99 -27.44
CA ARG A 388 -21.95 0.10 -27.84
C ARG A 388 -21.51 -0.89 -28.92
N GLU A 389 -20.80 -0.44 -29.96
CA GLU A 389 -20.22 -1.35 -30.97
C GLU A 389 -19.16 -2.30 -30.39
N LYS A 390 -18.25 -1.79 -29.54
CA LYS A 390 -17.18 -2.58 -28.91
C LYS A 390 -17.75 -3.56 -27.89
N TYR A 391 -18.76 -3.17 -27.12
CA TYR A 391 -19.46 -4.02 -26.17
C TYR A 391 -20.24 -5.11 -26.90
N ASP A 392 -20.98 -4.77 -27.96
CA ASP A 392 -21.69 -5.75 -28.79
C ASP A 392 -20.71 -6.76 -29.43
N LYS A 393 -19.56 -6.28 -29.94
CA LYS A 393 -18.51 -7.16 -30.47
C LYS A 393 -17.92 -8.08 -29.39
N MET A 394 -17.57 -7.52 -28.24
CA MET A 394 -17.01 -8.27 -27.12
C MET A 394 -18.00 -9.32 -26.58
N MET A 395 -19.27 -8.95 -26.43
CA MET A 395 -20.33 -9.86 -26.01
C MET A 395 -20.53 -10.98 -27.02
N ASN A 396 -20.55 -10.67 -28.33
CA ASN A 396 -20.66 -11.68 -29.38
C ASN A 396 -19.46 -12.66 -29.38
N GLU A 397 -18.23 -12.16 -29.23
CA GLU A 397 -17.04 -13.01 -29.13
C GLU A 397 -17.05 -13.87 -27.86
N THR A 398 -17.54 -13.32 -26.74
CA THR A 398 -17.66 -14.03 -25.47
C THR A 398 -18.73 -15.13 -25.55
N TYR A 399 -19.92 -14.83 -26.10
CA TYR A 399 -20.95 -15.85 -26.34
C TYR A 399 -20.50 -16.94 -27.30
N ALA A 400 -19.71 -16.62 -28.32
CA ALA A 400 -19.12 -17.60 -29.23
C ALA A 400 -18.14 -18.53 -28.49
N ARG A 401 -17.30 -18.00 -27.60
CA ARG A 401 -16.41 -18.82 -26.76
C ARG A 401 -17.17 -19.71 -25.79
N ILE A 402 -18.23 -19.19 -25.15
CA ILE A 402 -19.08 -19.97 -24.25
C ILE A 402 -19.78 -21.12 -25.00
N LYS A 403 -20.35 -20.85 -26.18
CA LYS A 403 -20.93 -21.91 -27.03
C LYS A 403 -19.90 -22.96 -27.44
N LYS A 404 -18.69 -22.54 -27.80
CA LYS A 404 -17.59 -23.46 -28.15
C LYS A 404 -17.16 -24.31 -26.97
N TRP A 405 -17.04 -23.72 -25.79
CA TRP A 405 -16.73 -24.42 -24.55
C TRP A 405 -17.83 -25.41 -24.16
N ALA A 406 -19.10 -25.01 -24.26
CA ALA A 406 -20.24 -25.90 -23.99
C ALA A 406 -20.28 -27.10 -24.96
N ALA A 407 -20.08 -26.87 -26.26
CA ALA A 407 -19.99 -27.94 -27.25
C ALA A 407 -18.81 -28.89 -26.99
N GLN A 408 -17.67 -28.38 -26.54
CA GLN A 408 -16.51 -29.21 -26.15
C GLN A 408 -16.78 -30.01 -24.88
N LYS A 409 -17.51 -29.46 -23.92
CA LYS A 409 -17.89 -30.17 -22.70
C LYS A 409 -18.91 -31.27 -22.99
N ASP A 410 -19.88 -31.02 -23.85
CA ASP A 410 -20.84 -32.04 -24.29
C ASP A 410 -20.14 -33.15 -25.08
N GLN A 411 -19.11 -32.84 -25.88
CA GLN A 411 -18.27 -33.84 -26.56
C GLN A 411 -17.36 -34.61 -25.60
N GLY A 412 -16.79 -33.95 -24.58
CA GLY A 412 -15.98 -34.59 -23.54
C GLY A 412 -16.79 -35.57 -22.70
N VAL A 413 -18.00 -35.19 -22.29
CA VAL A 413 -18.93 -36.06 -21.55
C VAL A 413 -19.38 -37.26 -22.40
N VAL A 414 -19.56 -37.10 -23.72
CA VAL A 414 -19.88 -38.22 -24.62
C VAL A 414 -18.71 -39.18 -24.79
N ASN A 415 -17.46 -38.69 -24.84
CA ASN A 415 -16.28 -39.54 -24.93
C ASN A 415 -15.98 -40.27 -23.62
N ASP A 416 -16.15 -39.63 -22.46
CA ASP A 416 -15.98 -40.25 -21.15
C ASP A 416 -17.05 -41.34 -20.89
N ILE A 417 -18.28 -41.15 -21.42
CA ILE A 417 -19.33 -42.18 -21.38
C ILE A 417 -19.03 -43.32 -22.37
N ALA A 418 -18.43 -43.05 -23.52
CA ALA A 418 -18.07 -44.07 -24.51
C ALA A 418 -16.90 -44.97 -24.03
N GLU A 419 -15.92 -44.41 -23.29
CA GLU A 419 -14.81 -45.18 -22.71
C GLU A 419 -15.23 -45.94 -21.43
N GLY A 420 -16.12 -45.37 -20.61
CA GLY A 420 -16.62 -46.01 -19.39
C GLY A 420 -17.57 -47.20 -19.62
N VAL A 421 -18.13 -47.38 -20.83
CA VAL A 421 -19.02 -48.51 -21.16
C VAL A 421 -18.24 -49.71 -21.72
N SER A 422 -16.97 -49.56 -22.12
CA SER A 422 -16.16 -50.68 -22.65
C SER A 422 -15.37 -51.49 -21.62
N GLU A 423 -15.32 -51.09 -20.34
CA GLU A 423 -14.52 -51.79 -19.31
C GLU A 423 -15.37 -52.52 -18.25
N GLY A 424 -16.67 -52.65 -18.47
CA GLY A 424 -17.62 -53.20 -17.49
C GLY A 424 -18.22 -54.56 -17.85
N GLU A 425 -17.52 -55.44 -18.56
CA GLU A 425 -18.00 -56.83 -18.72
C GLU A 425 -16.83 -57.82 -18.78
N VAL A 426 -16.96 -58.89 -17.98
CA VAL A 426 -16.10 -60.09 -17.88
C VAL A 426 -14.92 -60.01 -16.90
N GLU A 427 -15.19 -60.33 -15.63
CA GLU A 427 -14.48 -61.45 -14.99
C GLU A 427 -15.24 -61.99 -13.78
N GLY A 428 -15.86 -63.15 -13.99
CA GLY A 428 -16.34 -64.03 -12.94
C GLY A 428 -15.98 -65.47 -13.34
N LYS A 429 -15.55 -66.25 -12.33
CA LYS A 429 -15.22 -67.69 -12.34
C LYS A 429 -13.84 -68.04 -12.93
N ASP A 430 -13.01 -68.94 -12.38
CA ASP A 430 -13.20 -70.02 -11.40
C ASP A 430 -11.82 -70.59 -10.96
N SER A 431 -11.88 -71.48 -9.95
CA SER A 431 -10.93 -72.57 -9.56
C SER A 431 -9.87 -72.23 -8.50
N MET A 432 -9.92 -72.82 -7.29
CA MET A 432 -9.71 -74.24 -6.89
C MET A 432 -8.31 -74.77 -7.23
N LEU A 433 -7.36 -74.62 -6.29
CA LEU A 433 -6.69 -75.69 -5.54
C LEU A 433 -5.62 -75.11 -4.61
#